data_AF-A0A2V9H3C0-F1
#
_entry.id   AF-A0A2V9H3C0-F1
#
_cell.length_a   1.000
_cell.length_b   1.000
_cell.length_c   1.000
_cell.angle_alpha   90.00
_cell.angle_beta   90.00
_cell.angle_gamma   90.00
#
_symmetry.space_group_name_H-M   'P 1'
#
loop_
_entity.id
_entity.type
_entity.pdbx_description
1 polymer ?
#
loop_
_entity_poly.entity_id
_entity_poly.type
_entity_poly.pdbx_seq_one_letter_code
_entity_poly.pdbx_strand_id
1 'polypeptide(L)'
;MAERNFRQSDRIRVNERIRAREIRVIDEEGGQLGVMQPFEAIKLAKEKGLDLVEISPTADPPVCKITDYGKYLYQANKKAHEQRKSSRGSQLKEVKFRPATAEHDYQVRKNQI
;
A
#
# COMPACT_ATOMS: atom_id res chain seq x y z
N MET A 1 4.71 4.76 -24.46
CA MET A 1 4.00 5.60 -23.49
C MET A 1 4.39 5.13 -22.09
N ALA A 2 5.25 5.87 -21.39
CA ALA A 2 5.73 5.48 -20.06
C ALA A 2 4.74 5.95 -18.99
N GLU A 3 4.05 5.02 -18.32
CA GLU A 3 3.26 5.31 -17.13
C GLU A 3 4.20 5.85 -16.04
N ARG A 4 4.10 7.16 -15.80
CA ARG A 4 4.82 7.84 -14.71
C ARG A 4 4.35 7.22 -13.40
N ASN A 5 5.22 6.40 -12.81
CA ASN A 5 5.05 5.83 -11.48
C ASN A 5 5.09 6.96 -10.45
N PHE A 6 3.96 7.64 -10.26
CA PHE A 6 3.81 8.75 -9.36
C PHE A 6 4.05 8.24 -7.94
N ARG A 7 5.12 8.73 -7.30
CA ARG A 7 5.52 8.31 -5.95
C ARG A 7 4.31 8.46 -5.03
N GLN A 8 3.82 7.35 -4.49
CA GLN A 8 2.62 7.28 -3.64
C GLN A 8 2.69 8.20 -2.41
N SER A 9 3.91 8.63 -2.06
CA SER A 9 4.25 9.60 -1.03
C SER A 9 3.86 11.06 -1.31
N ASP A 10 3.60 11.45 -2.57
CA ASP A 10 3.29 12.86 -2.91
C ASP A 10 1.77 13.18 -2.85
N ARG A 11 0.92 12.15 -2.70
CA ARG A 11 -0.53 12.27 -2.88
C ARG A 11 -1.37 12.23 -1.60
N ILE A 12 -0.79 11.91 -0.45
CA ILE A 12 -1.57 11.79 0.80
C ILE A 12 -1.86 13.18 1.34
N ARG A 13 -3.14 13.56 1.38
CA ARG A 13 -3.60 14.81 1.98
C ARG A 13 -3.81 14.59 3.48
N VAL A 14 -3.49 15.60 4.28
CA VAL A 14 -3.67 15.58 5.73
C VAL A 14 -4.33 16.86 6.21
N ASN A 15 -5.13 16.76 7.26
CA ASN A 15 -5.77 17.89 7.95
C ASN A 15 -6.43 18.86 6.95
N GLU A 16 -6.01 20.13 6.94
CA GLU A 16 -6.54 21.20 6.11
C GLU A 16 -6.26 21.03 4.60
N ARG A 17 -5.43 20.07 4.20
CA ARG A 17 -5.18 19.77 2.78
C ARG A 17 -6.32 18.95 2.16
N ILE A 18 -7.24 18.42 2.97
CA ILE A 18 -8.42 17.68 2.54
C ILE A 18 -9.48 18.67 2.05
N ARG A 19 -9.86 18.57 0.77
CA ARG A 19 -10.81 19.51 0.12
C ARG A 19 -12.20 18.92 -0.12
N ALA A 20 -12.45 17.70 0.35
CA ALA A 20 -13.75 17.04 0.20
C ALA A 20 -14.81 17.75 1.06
N ARG A 21 -16.08 17.72 0.64
CA ARG A 21 -17.19 18.31 1.43
C ARG A 21 -17.64 17.37 2.55
N GLU A 22 -17.62 16.07 2.27
CA GLU A 22 -17.99 15.00 3.18
C GLU A 22 -16.91 13.93 3.12
N ILE A 23 -16.56 13.38 4.28
CA ILE A 23 -15.54 12.35 4.39
C ILE A 23 -16.03 11.24 5.30
N ARG A 24 -15.63 10.01 5.01
CA ARG A 24 -15.82 8.87 5.91
C ARG A 24 -14.63 8.78 6.85
N VAL A 25 -14.88 8.86 8.15
CA VAL A 25 -13.83 8.90 9.17
C VAL A 25 -13.73 7.58 9.91
N ILE A 26 -12.50 7.12 10.06
CA ILE A 26 -12.14 5.95 10.87
C ILE A 26 -11.28 6.44 12.03
N ASP A 27 -11.58 5.98 13.23
CA ASP A 27 -10.82 6.27 14.44
C ASP A 27 -9.46 5.54 14.44
N GLU A 28 -8.58 5.89 15.37
CA GLU A 28 -7.26 5.30 15.54
C GLU A 28 -7.33 3.79 15.87
N GLU A 29 -8.35 3.39 16.64
CA GLU A 29 -8.62 2.01 17.02
C GLU A 29 -9.31 1.20 15.90
N GLY A 30 -9.65 1.85 14.79
CA GLY A 30 -10.35 1.22 13.66
C GLY A 30 -11.88 1.29 13.75
N GLY A 31 -12.43 1.96 14.77
CA GLY A 31 -13.86 2.26 14.85
C GLY A 31 -14.32 3.16 13.71
N GLN A 32 -15.47 2.87 13.10
CA GLN A 32 -16.05 3.73 12.07
C GLN A 32 -16.87 4.83 12.73
N LEU A 33 -16.44 6.08 12.59
CA LEU A 33 -17.19 7.25 13.11
C LEU A 33 -18.30 7.69 12.14
N GLY A 34 -18.31 7.14 10.93
CA GLY A 34 -19.32 7.42 9.92
C GLY A 34 -18.88 8.48 8.91
N VAL A 35 -19.86 9.09 8.24
CA VAL A 35 -19.63 10.20 7.29
C VAL A 35 -19.88 11.51 8.03
N MET A 36 -18.91 12.42 7.99
CA MET A 36 -18.98 13.73 8.64
C MET A 36 -18.25 14.78 7.82
N GLN A 37 -18.33 16.04 8.26
CA GLN A 37 -17.56 17.12 7.63
C GLN A 37 -16.08 17.06 8.01
N PRO A 38 -15.17 17.50 7.12
CA PRO A 38 -13.74 17.53 7.39
C PRO A 38 -13.38 18.33 8.64
N PHE A 39 -14.09 19.43 8.89
CA PHE A 39 -13.84 20.28 10.05
C PHE A 39 -14.06 19.55 11.38
N GLU A 40 -15.15 18.79 11.50
CA GLU A 40 -15.44 18.00 12.70
C GLU A 40 -14.40 16.89 12.90
N ALA A 41 -14.03 16.22 11.80
CA ALA A 41 -13.00 15.19 11.82
C ALA A 41 -11.62 15.73 12.25
N ILE A 42 -11.24 16.92 11.76
CA ILE A 42 -10.00 17.60 12.15
C ILE A 42 -10.05 17.99 13.63
N LYS A 43 -11.20 18.43 14.12
CA LYS A 43 -11.37 18.78 15.54
C LYS A 43 -11.17 17.54 16.42
N LEU A 44 -11.83 16.42 16.09
CA LEU A 44 -11.67 15.14 16.79
C LEU A 44 -10.22 14.66 16.77
N ALA A 45 -9.54 14.77 15.63
CA ALA A 45 -8.13 14.42 15.53
C ALA A 45 -7.26 15.29 16.46
N LYS A 46 -7.49 16.61 16.49
CA LYS A 46 -6.79 17.55 17.37
C LYS A 46 -7.05 17.28 18.85
N GLU A 47 -8.28 16.95 19.23
CA GLU A 47 -8.64 16.60 20.62
C GLU A 47 -7.88 15.37 21.12
N LYS A 48 -7.58 14.44 20.21
CA LYS A 48 -6.76 13.25 20.50
C LYS A 48 -5.25 13.46 20.32
N GLY A 49 -4.82 14.63 19.87
CA GLY A 49 -3.41 14.91 19.56
C GLY A 49 -2.87 14.12 18.35
N LEU A 50 -3.75 13.73 17.43
CA LEU A 50 -3.44 12.97 16.21
C LEU A 50 -3.75 13.79 14.95
N ASP A 51 -3.36 13.27 13.78
CA ASP A 51 -3.66 13.88 12.50
C ASP A 51 -4.82 13.17 11.78
N LEU A 52 -5.54 13.91 10.95
CA LEU A 52 -6.50 13.35 10.01
C LEU A 52 -5.79 13.07 8.68
N VAL A 53 -5.61 11.79 8.35
CA VAL A 53 -4.90 11.33 7.15
C VAL A 53 -5.87 10.76 6.13
N GLU A 54 -5.85 11.28 4.90
CA GLU A 54 -6.63 10.76 3.79
C GLU A 54 -5.97 9.48 3.23
N ILE A 55 -6.60 8.31 3.47
CA ILE A 55 -6.07 7.01 3.03
C ILE A 55 -6.55 6.69 1.62
N SER A 56 -7.83 6.97 1.33
CA SER A 56 -8.46 6.64 0.05
C SER A 56 -9.21 7.85 -0.53
N PRO A 57 -8.55 8.61 -1.42
CA PRO A 57 -9.20 9.73 -2.12
C PRO A 57 -10.15 9.29 -3.24
N THR A 58 -10.07 8.03 -3.68
CA THR A 58 -10.86 7.49 -4.81
C THR A 58 -12.21 6.92 -4.40
N ALA A 59 -12.53 6.94 -3.10
CA ALA A 59 -13.82 6.48 -2.59
C ALA A 59 -14.81 7.64 -2.53
N ASP A 60 -16.10 7.35 -2.72
CA ASP A 60 -17.20 8.29 -2.55
C ASP A 60 -18.05 7.87 -1.33
N PRO A 61 -18.02 8.59 -0.20
CA PRO A 61 -17.14 9.73 0.13
C PRO A 61 -15.69 9.31 0.45
N PRO A 62 -14.70 10.22 0.31
CA PRO A 62 -13.29 9.93 0.60
C PRO A 62 -13.07 9.41 2.01
N VAL A 63 -12.16 8.44 2.15
CA VAL A 63 -11.92 7.79 3.44
C VAL A 63 -10.69 8.39 4.12
N CYS A 64 -10.93 8.97 5.30
CA CYS A 64 -9.93 9.52 6.18
C CYS A 64 -9.81 8.69 7.46
N LYS A 65 -8.61 8.61 8.01
CA LYS A 65 -8.34 7.95 9.28
C LYS A 65 -7.64 8.91 10.23
N ILE A 66 -8.03 8.88 11.50
CA ILE A 66 -7.35 9.58 12.58
C ILE A 66 -6.13 8.75 12.97
N THR A 67 -4.92 9.24 12.66
CA THR A 67 -3.67 8.55 12.99
C THR A 67 -2.47 9.49 12.84
N ASP A 68 -1.34 9.15 13.45
CA ASP A 68 -0.10 9.89 13.24
C ASP A 68 0.42 9.72 11.79
N TYR A 69 0.68 10.85 11.13
CA TYR A 69 1.12 10.85 9.74
C TYR A 69 2.47 10.16 9.53
N GLY A 70 3.42 10.36 10.45
CA GLY A 70 4.76 9.77 10.36
C GLY A 70 4.72 8.25 10.46
N LYS A 71 3.96 7.73 11.43
CA LYS A 71 3.73 6.30 11.63
C LYS A 71 3.04 5.69 10.42
N TYR A 72 2.04 6.36 9.85
CA TYR A 72 1.37 5.90 8.65
C TYR A 72 2.32 5.80 7.45
N LEU A 73 3.13 6.85 7.20
CA LEU A 73 4.12 6.84 6.11
C LEU A 73 5.14 5.71 6.28
N TYR A 74 5.62 5.47 7.50
CA TYR A 74 6.55 4.38 7.77
C TYR A 74 5.92 3.02 7.46
N GLN A 75 4.70 2.77 7.94
CA GLN A 75 3.98 1.52 7.70
C GLN A 75 3.67 1.32 6.21
N ALA A 76 3.26 2.38 5.51
CA ALA A 76 2.99 2.33 4.07
C ALA A 76 4.25 1.99 3.28
N ASN A 77 5.39 2.61 3.60
CA ASN A 77 6.67 2.31 2.96
C ASN A 77 7.16 0.90 3.27
N LYS A 78 7.05 0.45 4.53
CA LYS A 78 7.42 -0.91 4.94
C LYS A 78 6.60 -1.95 4.18
N LYS A 79 5.27 -1.78 4.16
CA LYS A 79 4.35 -2.66 3.42
C LYS A 79 4.67 -2.68 1.93
N ALA A 80 4.94 -1.52 1.32
CA ALA A 80 5.33 -1.45 -0.09
C ALA A 80 6.67 -2.17 -0.36
N HIS A 81 7.63 -2.09 0.56
CA HIS A 81 8.91 -2.78 0.43
C HIS A 81 8.75 -4.31 0.56
N GLU A 82 7.95 -4.77 1.52
CA GLU A 82 7.61 -6.19 1.71
C GLU A 82 6.86 -6.75 0.48
N GLN A 83 5.90 -6.01 -0.06
CA GLN A 83 5.19 -6.39 -1.28
C GLN A 83 6.13 -6.49 -2.48
N ARG A 84 7.06 -5.55 -2.65
CA ARG A 84 8.06 -5.64 -3.73
C ARG A 84 8.99 -6.83 -3.57
N LYS A 85 9.37 -7.18 -2.33
CA LYS A 85 10.22 -8.34 -2.04
C LYS A 85 9.50 -9.64 -2.35
N SER A 86 8.21 -9.74 -1.98
CA SER A 86 7.37 -10.91 -2.25
C SER A 86 6.98 -11.04 -3.74
N SER A 87 6.76 -9.90 -4.42
CA SER A 87 6.41 -9.83 -5.84
C SER A 87 7.61 -9.92 -6.79
N ARG A 88 8.85 -10.15 -6.30
CA ARG A 88 9.95 -10.59 -7.17
C ARG A 88 9.64 -12.01 -7.64
N GLY A 89 8.75 -12.08 -8.62
CA GLY A 89 8.25 -13.31 -9.21
C GLY A 89 9.41 -14.18 -9.65
N SER A 90 9.22 -15.48 -9.46
CA SER A 90 10.13 -16.53 -9.89
C SER A 90 10.64 -16.22 -11.29
N GLN A 91 11.94 -15.89 -11.41
CA GLN A 91 12.60 -15.86 -12.71
C GLN A 91 12.49 -17.27 -13.27
N LEU A 92 11.66 -17.44 -14.31
CA LEU A 92 11.63 -18.66 -15.11
C LEU A 92 13.04 -18.86 -15.68
N LYS A 93 13.80 -19.78 -15.07
CA LYS A 93 15.09 -20.22 -15.61
C LYS A 93 14.77 -21.19 -16.75
N GLU A 94 14.60 -20.67 -17.96
CA GLU A 94 14.53 -21.51 -19.15
C GLU A 94 15.86 -22.26 -19.33
N VAL A 95 15.87 -23.53 -18.92
CA VAL A 95 16.98 -24.44 -19.19
C VAL A 95 16.92 -24.81 -20.67
N LYS A 96 17.81 -24.23 -21.49
CA LYS A 96 18.05 -24.69 -22.86
C LYS A 96 18.69 -26.08 -22.81
N PHE A 97 17.93 -27.13 -23.12
CA PHE A 97 18.49 -28.46 -23.39
C PHE A 97 19.11 -28.48 -24.79
N ARG A 98 20.41 -28.79 -24.88
CA ARG A 98 21.08 -29.11 -26.15
C ARG A 98 21.02 -30.63 -26.35
N PRO A 99 20.59 -31.14 -27.51
CA PRO A 99 20.41 -32.57 -27.76
C PRO A 99 21.74 -33.29 -28.07
N ALA A 100 22.76 -33.11 -27.24
CA ALA A 100 24.07 -33.72 -27.47
C ALA A 100 24.81 -34.02 -26.16
N THR A 101 24.22 -34.71 -25.18
CA THR A 101 25.03 -35.39 -24.15
C THR A 101 24.30 -36.57 -23.50
N ALA A 102 25.05 -37.68 -23.47
CA ALA A 102 24.95 -38.94 -22.74
C ALA A 102 23.77 -39.19 -21.78
N GLU A 103 23.24 -40.41 -21.94
CA GLU A 103 22.23 -41.14 -21.15
C GLU A 103 22.41 -41.09 -19.61
N HIS A 104 23.57 -40.66 -19.11
CA HIS A 104 23.90 -40.58 -17.69
C HIS A 104 23.35 -39.31 -16.97
N ASP A 105 22.93 -38.26 -17.68
CA ASP A 105 22.42 -37.01 -17.04
C ASP A 105 20.95 -37.09 -16.60
N TYR A 106 20.22 -38.14 -17.03
CA TYR A 106 18.79 -38.29 -16.77
C TYR A 106 18.46 -38.63 -15.30
N GLN A 107 19.39 -39.22 -14.54
CA GLN A 107 19.13 -39.70 -13.18
C GLN A 107 19.21 -38.60 -12.11
N VAL A 108 19.96 -37.52 -12.33
CA VAL A 108 20.14 -36.45 -11.31
C VAL A 108 18.96 -35.47 -11.29
N ARG A 109 18.16 -35.39 -12.36
CA ARG A 109 17.13 -34.37 -12.53
C ARG A 109 15.73 -34.77 -12.03
N LYS A 110 15.54 -36.00 -11.54
CA LYS A 110 14.25 -36.45 -10.97
C LYS A 110 13.96 -35.96 -9.55
N ASN A 111 14.97 -35.44 -8.83
CA ASN A 111 14.83 -35.01 -7.43
C ASN A 111 14.66 -33.49 -7.23
N GLN A 112 14.43 -32.73 -8.31
CA GLN A 112 14.19 -31.28 -8.28
C GLN A 112 12.94 -30.89 -9.09
N ILE A 113 11.86 -31.65 -8.88
CA ILE A 113 10.48 -31.23 -9.17
C ILE A 113 9.72 -31.21 -7.85
#